data_AF-A0A1V9YRP6-F1
#
_entry.id   AF-A0A1V9YRP6-F1
#
_cell.length_a   1.000
_cell.length_b   1.000
_cell.length_c   1.000
_cell.angle_alpha   90.00
_cell.angle_beta   90.00
_cell.angle_gamma   90.00
#
_symmetry.space_group_name_H-M   'P 1'
#
loop_
_entity.id
_entity.type
_entity.pdbx_description
1 polymer ?
#
loop_
_entity_poly.entity_id
_entity_poly.type
_entity_poly.pdbx_seq_one_letter_code
_entity_poly.pdbx_strand_id
1 'polypeptide(L)'
;DVEIVWKAPWVKHDSHILVATEYFRLFRYGYQGSTSTSGTLQFSFLKTVFDHNVNFMGQVGIKKLLDQWGLYHTLFHSFEMRCPSLQIVQEDQHTMVRAPAIMHLRISRATITTLYPHILQHERIVQKLIGQVLRVPFLVHFRYNESGVIDTFNTEVDVISGFVKLLGSTDDAEFVSDGCHFRDDAELEILP
;
A
#
# COMPACT_ATOMS: atom_id res chain seq x y z
N ASP A 1 -4.55 -36.32 -9.05
CA ASP A 1 -4.66 -35.82 -10.44
C ASP A 1 -5.75 -34.78 -10.54
N VAL A 2 -5.35 -33.51 -10.55
CA VAL A 2 -6.20 -32.38 -10.91
C VAL A 2 -5.45 -31.65 -12.02
N GLU A 3 -5.87 -31.87 -13.26
CA GLU A 3 -5.41 -31.11 -14.43
C GLU A 3 -5.82 -29.65 -14.23
N ILE A 4 -4.84 -28.80 -13.92
CA ILE A 4 -4.98 -27.36 -14.07
C ILE A 4 -4.96 -27.09 -15.58
N VAL A 5 -6.15 -26.82 -16.12
CA VAL A 5 -6.33 -26.45 -17.52
C VAL A 5 -5.65 -25.11 -17.77
N TRP A 6 -4.46 -25.14 -18.36
CA TRP A 6 -3.83 -23.99 -19.00
C TRP A 6 -4.64 -23.62 -20.25
N LYS A 7 -5.60 -22.70 -20.14
CA LYS A 7 -6.16 -22.06 -21.34
C LYS A 7 -5.15 -21.02 -21.88
N ALA A 8 -4.51 -21.41 -22.97
CA ALA A 8 -3.57 -20.68 -23.82
C ALA A 8 -4.30 -19.64 -24.73
N PRO A 9 -3.63 -18.93 -25.66
CA PRO A 9 -2.47 -18.04 -25.50
C PRO A 9 -2.65 -16.74 -26.34
N TRP A 10 -3.62 -15.87 -26.05
CA TRP A 10 -3.72 -14.53 -26.67
C TRP A 10 -4.46 -13.55 -25.75
N VAL A 11 -3.76 -13.02 -24.74
CA VAL A 11 -4.16 -11.74 -24.13
C VAL A 11 -3.05 -10.79 -24.48
N LYS A 12 -3.30 -9.87 -25.42
CA LYS A 12 -2.55 -8.61 -25.48
C LYS A 12 -2.51 -8.13 -24.04
N HIS A 13 -1.37 -8.15 -23.36
CA HIS A 13 -1.29 -7.65 -22.00
C HIS A 13 -1.85 -6.23 -22.02
N ASP A 14 -3.01 -6.00 -21.42
CA ASP A 14 -3.59 -4.66 -21.33
C ASP A 14 -2.54 -3.78 -20.67
N SER A 15 -2.19 -2.68 -21.32
CA SER A 15 -1.17 -1.73 -20.84
C SER A 15 -1.38 -1.37 -19.37
N HIS A 16 -2.63 -1.31 -18.92
CA HIS A 16 -3.03 -1.06 -17.54
C HIS A 16 -2.54 -2.13 -16.55
N ILE A 17 -2.59 -3.41 -16.92
CA ILE A 17 -2.06 -4.52 -16.09
C ILE A 17 -0.55 -4.45 -16.02
N LEU A 18 0.12 -4.11 -17.13
CA LEU A 18 1.58 -3.95 -17.15
C LEU A 18 2.00 -2.77 -16.26
N VAL A 19 1.30 -1.64 -16.32
CA VAL A 19 1.55 -0.48 -15.45
C VAL A 19 1.38 -0.86 -13.97
N ALA A 20 0.28 -1.52 -13.61
CA ALA A 20 0.06 -1.96 -12.22
C ALA A 20 1.13 -2.98 -11.77
N THR A 21 1.47 -3.96 -12.62
CA THR A 21 2.54 -4.93 -12.36
C THR A 21 3.88 -4.24 -12.12
N GLU A 22 4.21 -3.28 -12.97
CA GLU A 22 5.46 -2.53 -12.89
C GLU A 22 5.50 -1.63 -11.65
N TYR A 23 4.37 -1.04 -11.24
CA TYR A 23 4.26 -0.33 -9.97
C TYR A 23 4.65 -1.24 -8.79
N PHE A 24 4.05 -2.43 -8.67
CA PHE A 24 4.42 -3.36 -7.60
C PHE A 24 5.85 -3.85 -7.68
N ARG A 25 6.42 -3.98 -8.90
CA ARG A 25 7.83 -4.35 -9.08
C ARG A 25 8.77 -3.24 -8.60
N LEU A 26 8.54 -2.01 -9.04
CA LEU A 26 9.39 -0.86 -8.74
C LEU A 26 9.30 -0.44 -7.28
N PHE A 27 8.10 -0.47 -6.70
CA PHE A 27 7.85 -0.01 -5.34
C PHE A 27 7.78 -1.14 -4.31
N ARG A 28 8.16 -2.38 -4.68
CA ARG A 28 8.14 -3.56 -3.79
C ARG A 28 8.68 -3.27 -2.40
N TYR A 29 9.78 -2.52 -2.29
CA TYR A 29 10.43 -2.15 -1.03
C TYR A 29 10.32 -0.65 -0.70
N GLY A 30 9.31 0.00 -1.25
CA GLY A 30 9.07 1.44 -1.12
C GLY A 30 9.94 2.32 -2.01
N TYR A 31 9.72 3.62 -1.90
CA TYR A 31 10.46 4.64 -2.65
C TYR A 31 11.89 4.81 -2.12
N GLN A 32 12.87 4.81 -3.03
CA GLN A 32 14.30 4.82 -2.70
C GLN A 32 14.89 6.24 -2.66
N GLY A 33 14.07 7.28 -2.69
CA GLY A 33 14.51 8.69 -2.66
C GLY A 33 15.08 9.18 -4.00
N SER A 34 14.85 10.45 -4.32
CA SER A 34 15.19 11.04 -5.63
C SER A 34 16.69 11.10 -5.95
N THR A 35 17.56 10.87 -4.97
CA THR A 35 19.02 10.89 -5.13
C THR A 35 19.59 9.55 -5.58
N SER A 36 18.83 8.46 -5.47
CA SER A 36 19.24 7.14 -5.95
C SER A 36 18.80 6.92 -7.40
N THR A 37 19.56 6.14 -8.18
CA THR A 37 19.19 5.75 -9.55
C THR A 37 17.80 5.09 -9.57
N SER A 38 17.52 4.24 -8.59
CA SER A 38 16.23 3.56 -8.43
C SER A 38 15.10 4.55 -8.15
N GLY A 39 15.32 5.57 -7.31
CA GLY A 39 14.33 6.58 -7.02
C GLY A 39 14.06 7.53 -8.19
N THR A 40 15.07 7.89 -8.97
CA THR A 40 14.88 8.63 -10.24
C THR A 40 14.00 7.84 -11.22
N LEU A 41 14.24 6.52 -11.34
CA LEU A 41 13.41 5.63 -12.16
C LEU A 41 11.97 5.56 -11.63
N GLN A 42 11.79 5.36 -10.33
CA GLN A 42 10.47 5.35 -9.68
C GLN A 42 9.70 6.66 -9.90
N PHE A 43 10.35 7.80 -9.71
CA PHE A 43 9.73 9.12 -9.92
C PHE A 43 9.35 9.34 -11.38
N SER A 44 10.24 9.01 -12.33
CA SER A 44 9.97 9.13 -13.77
C SER A 44 8.82 8.22 -14.20
N PHE A 45 8.75 7.00 -13.66
CA PHE A 45 7.62 6.09 -13.86
C PHE A 45 6.31 6.74 -13.39
N LEU A 46 6.24 7.24 -12.15
CA LEU A 46 5.03 7.91 -11.64
C LEU A 46 4.62 9.09 -12.52
N LYS A 47 5.57 9.94 -12.93
CA LYS A 47 5.29 11.09 -13.82
C LYS A 47 4.78 10.69 -15.21
N THR A 48 5.07 9.47 -15.65
CA THR A 48 4.65 8.95 -16.95
C THR A 48 3.25 8.35 -16.88
N VAL A 49 2.93 7.65 -15.80
CA VAL A 49 1.70 6.84 -15.71
C VAL A 49 0.58 7.48 -14.89
N PHE A 50 0.88 8.49 -14.06
CA PHE A 50 -0.12 9.26 -13.31
C PHE A 50 -0.44 10.57 -14.03
N ASP A 51 -1.72 10.91 -14.08
CA ASP A 51 -2.17 12.23 -14.49
C ASP A 51 -1.56 13.31 -13.57
N HIS A 52 -1.26 14.48 -14.14
CA HIS A 52 -0.76 15.62 -13.36
C HIS A 52 -1.68 16.04 -12.21
N ASN A 53 -2.99 15.82 -12.36
CA ASN A 53 -4.03 16.12 -11.39
C ASN A 53 -4.60 14.85 -10.73
N VAL A 54 -3.85 13.75 -10.73
CA VAL A 54 -4.28 12.50 -10.07
C VAL A 54 -4.76 12.77 -8.64
N ASN A 55 -5.90 12.20 -8.28
CA ASN A 55 -6.37 12.23 -6.90
C ASN A 55 -5.77 11.04 -6.13
N PHE A 56 -5.18 11.34 -4.97
CA PHE A 56 -4.72 10.33 -4.00
C PHE A 56 -4.91 10.87 -2.58
N MET A 57 -5.65 10.13 -1.74
CA MET A 57 -5.93 10.51 -0.33
C MET A 57 -6.46 11.94 -0.21
N GLY A 58 -7.39 12.33 -1.08
CA GLY A 58 -8.00 13.67 -1.10
C GLY A 58 -7.09 14.80 -1.58
N GLN A 59 -5.87 14.51 -2.03
CA GLN A 59 -4.90 15.49 -2.52
C GLN A 59 -4.67 15.33 -4.03
N VAL A 60 -4.37 16.46 -4.69
CA VAL A 60 -4.10 16.51 -6.13
C VAL A 60 -2.60 16.39 -6.40
N GLY A 61 -2.25 15.52 -7.34
CA GLY A 61 -0.88 15.28 -7.79
C GLY A 61 -0.12 14.25 -6.95
N ILE A 62 1.04 13.83 -7.43
CA ILE A 62 1.83 12.74 -6.83
C ILE A 62 2.56 13.11 -5.53
N LYS A 63 2.52 14.37 -5.08
CA LYS A 63 3.26 14.81 -3.89
C LYS A 63 2.84 14.01 -2.65
N LYS A 64 1.54 13.83 -2.44
CA LYS A 64 1.01 13.07 -1.30
C LYS A 64 1.51 11.63 -1.30
N LEU A 65 1.60 10.98 -2.46
CA LEU A 65 2.15 9.63 -2.60
C LEU A 65 3.62 9.56 -2.19
N LEU A 66 4.43 10.53 -2.61
CA LEU A 66 5.85 10.60 -2.23
C LEU A 66 6.03 10.89 -0.73
N ASP A 67 5.22 11.78 -0.16
CA ASP A 67 5.22 12.07 1.27
C ASP A 67 4.89 10.80 2.09
N GLN A 68 3.83 10.07 1.70
CA GLN A 68 3.44 8.81 2.34
C GLN A 68 4.55 7.77 2.24
N TRP A 69 5.19 7.61 1.08
CA TRP A 69 6.36 6.74 0.96
C TRP A 69 7.48 7.11 1.93
N GLY A 70 7.72 8.42 2.11
CA GLY A 70 8.64 8.94 3.11
C GLY A 70 8.24 8.50 4.52
N LEU A 71 6.97 8.62 4.88
CA LEU A 71 6.47 8.17 6.19
C LEU A 71 6.62 6.66 6.41
N TYR A 72 6.26 5.85 5.41
CA TYR A 72 6.45 4.40 5.50
C TYR A 72 7.93 4.03 5.70
N HIS A 73 8.84 4.73 5.02
CA HIS A 73 10.27 4.53 5.17
C HIS A 73 10.81 4.96 6.54
N THR A 74 10.31 6.06 7.10
CA THR A 74 10.82 6.59 8.38
C THR A 74 10.23 5.86 9.59
N LEU A 75 8.95 5.48 9.51
CA LEU A 75 8.22 4.93 10.64
C LEU A 75 8.41 3.43 10.77
N PHE A 76 8.46 2.67 9.68
CA PHE A 76 8.66 1.22 9.73
C PHE A 76 10.12 0.85 9.54
N HIS A 77 10.58 -0.18 10.24
CA HIS A 77 11.97 -0.65 10.08
C HIS A 77 12.21 -1.27 8.70
N SER A 78 11.18 -1.91 8.13
CA SER A 78 11.21 -2.41 6.76
C SER A 78 9.80 -2.45 6.18
N PHE A 79 9.73 -2.27 4.87
CA PHE A 79 8.50 -2.35 4.09
C PHE A 79 8.70 -3.34 2.94
N GLU A 80 7.72 -4.21 2.72
CA GLU A 80 7.58 -4.97 1.48
C GLU A 80 6.11 -5.08 1.08
N MET A 81 5.77 -4.85 -0.19
CA MET A 81 4.45 -5.18 -0.72
C MET A 81 4.52 -6.26 -1.81
N ARG A 82 3.50 -7.11 -1.84
CA ARG A 82 3.33 -8.15 -2.87
C ARG A 82 1.90 -8.17 -3.37
N CYS A 83 1.74 -8.15 -4.68
CA CYS A 83 0.45 -8.30 -5.35
C CYS A 83 0.41 -9.67 -6.07
N PRO A 84 -0.37 -10.65 -5.57
CA PRO A 84 -0.45 -11.97 -6.19
C PRO A 84 -1.30 -12.00 -7.47
N SER A 85 -2.19 -11.03 -7.65
CA SER A 85 -3.15 -11.02 -8.75
C SER A 85 -3.64 -9.62 -9.06
N LEU A 86 -3.91 -9.37 -10.34
CA LEU A 86 -4.52 -8.14 -10.82
C LEU A 86 -5.82 -8.47 -11.55
N GLN A 87 -6.80 -7.59 -11.44
CA GLN A 87 -8.10 -7.73 -12.09
C GLN A 87 -8.45 -6.44 -12.80
N ILE A 88 -8.87 -6.53 -14.06
CA ILE A 88 -9.43 -5.37 -14.78
C ILE A 88 -10.93 -5.34 -14.51
N VAL A 89 -11.41 -4.17 -14.15
CA VAL A 89 -12.83 -3.84 -14.04
C VAL A 89 -13.10 -2.73 -15.04
N GLN A 90 -14.08 -2.95 -15.92
CA GLN A 90 -14.57 -1.92 -16.81
C GLN A 90 -15.79 -1.28 -16.15
N GLU A 91 -15.70 0.02 -15.89
CA GLU A 91 -16.82 0.88 -15.51
C GLU A 91 -17.17 1.74 -16.73
N ASP A 92 -18.43 2.18 -16.85
CA ASP A 92 -19.01 2.73 -18.09
C ASP A 92 -18.07 3.62 -18.93
N GLN A 93 -17.35 4.54 -18.29
CA GLN A 93 -16.42 5.48 -18.96
C GLN A 93 -14.96 5.33 -18.53
N HIS A 94 -14.64 4.38 -17.64
CA HIS A 94 -13.31 4.25 -17.05
C HIS A 94 -12.87 2.80 -16.93
N THR A 95 -11.59 2.54 -17.23
CA THR A 95 -10.98 1.27 -16.88
C THR A 95 -10.34 1.38 -15.50
N MET A 96 -10.58 0.39 -14.65
CA MET A 96 -9.94 0.29 -13.34
C MET A 96 -9.17 -1.02 -13.23
N VAL A 97 -7.96 -0.97 -12.67
CA VAL A 97 -7.24 -2.17 -12.23
C VAL A 97 -7.38 -2.29 -10.72
N ARG A 98 -7.97 -3.40 -10.27
CA ARG A 98 -8.03 -3.82 -8.87
C ARG A 98 -6.87 -4.73 -8.55
N ALA A 99 -6.10 -4.38 -7.53
CA ALA A 99 -4.89 -5.08 -7.15
C ALA A 99 -4.91 -5.43 -5.65
N PRO A 100 -5.54 -6.55 -5.27
CA PRO A 100 -5.39 -7.08 -3.92
C PRO A 100 -3.92 -7.43 -3.69
N ALA A 101 -3.39 -7.03 -2.53
CA ALA A 101 -1.99 -7.14 -2.19
C ALA A 101 -1.80 -7.31 -0.68
N ILE A 102 -0.57 -7.55 -0.25
CA ILE A 102 -0.20 -7.69 1.16
C ILE A 102 1.03 -6.82 1.43
N MET A 103 0.93 -5.91 2.39
CA MET A 103 2.08 -5.20 2.97
C MET A 103 2.65 -6.00 4.14
N HIS A 104 3.98 -6.03 4.22
CA HIS A 104 4.76 -6.57 5.32
C HIS A 104 5.51 -5.40 5.94
N LEU A 105 5.06 -4.99 7.12
CA LEU A 105 5.51 -3.79 7.81
C LEU A 105 6.21 -4.20 9.10
N ARG A 106 7.53 -4.06 9.16
CA ARG A 106 8.26 -4.36 10.40
C ARG A 106 8.12 -3.20 11.37
N ILE A 107 7.43 -3.45 12.47
CA ILE A 107 7.11 -2.46 13.50
C ILE A 107 8.41 -2.05 14.19
N SER A 108 8.70 -0.75 14.16
CA SER A 108 9.82 -0.13 14.85
C SER A 108 9.34 0.61 16.10
N ARG A 109 10.28 1.11 16.91
CA ARG A 109 9.93 1.98 18.04
C ARG A 109 9.26 3.27 17.54
N ALA A 110 9.75 3.83 16.43
CA ALA A 110 9.16 5.00 15.79
C ALA A 110 7.73 4.73 15.32
N THR A 111 7.45 3.54 14.77
CA THR A 111 6.08 3.13 14.42
C THR A 111 5.14 3.28 15.62
N ILE A 112 5.51 2.70 16.76
CA ILE A 112 4.66 2.68 17.95
C ILE A 112 4.52 4.10 18.50
N THR A 113 5.61 4.83 18.68
CA THR A 113 5.56 6.17 19.30
C THR A 113 4.81 7.19 18.47
N THR A 114 4.77 7.02 17.13
CA THR A 114 4.15 7.99 16.23
C THR A 114 2.72 7.60 15.82
N LEU A 115 2.48 6.32 15.50
CA LEU A 115 1.20 5.88 14.97
C LEU A 115 0.27 5.25 16.02
N TYR A 116 0.82 4.78 17.13
CA TYR A 116 0.09 4.10 18.20
C TYR A 116 0.50 4.63 19.58
N PRO A 117 0.57 5.96 19.80
CA PRO A 117 1.10 6.49 21.06
C PRO A 117 0.30 6.06 22.29
N HIS A 118 -1.00 5.79 22.14
CA HIS A 118 -1.89 5.34 23.22
C HIS A 118 -1.50 3.99 23.80
N ILE A 119 -0.86 3.11 23.03
CA ILE A 119 -0.48 1.77 23.50
C ILE A 119 0.83 1.78 24.32
N LEU A 120 1.54 2.91 24.40
CA LEU A 120 2.86 2.98 25.06
C LEU A 120 2.83 2.58 26.53
N GLN A 121 1.70 2.79 27.21
CA GLN A 121 1.51 2.40 28.61
C GLN A 121 1.16 0.91 28.77
N HIS A 122 0.85 0.21 27.67
CA HIS A 122 0.49 -1.20 27.65
C HIS A 122 1.71 -2.06 27.26
N GLU A 123 2.66 -2.20 28.18
CA GLU A 123 3.94 -2.88 27.94
C GLU A 123 3.77 -4.27 27.32
N ARG A 124 2.78 -5.04 27.76
CA ARG A 124 2.48 -6.37 27.20
C ARG A 124 2.21 -6.31 25.69
N ILE A 125 1.45 -5.32 25.23
CA ILE A 125 1.10 -5.15 23.81
C ILE A 125 2.32 -4.64 23.05
N VAL A 126 3.03 -3.63 23.59
CA VAL A 126 4.26 -3.09 22.99
C VAL A 126 5.28 -4.19 22.75
N GLN A 127 5.52 -5.06 23.74
CA GLN A 127 6.47 -6.18 23.63
C GLN A 127 6.05 -7.23 22.58
N LYS A 128 4.74 -7.44 22.39
CA LYS A 128 4.24 -8.31 21.32
C LYS A 128 4.40 -7.71 19.93
N LEU A 129 4.39 -6.38 19.79
CA LEU A 129 4.41 -5.72 18.50
C LEU A 129 5.82 -5.31 18.05
N ILE A 130 6.64 -4.79 18.95
CA ILE A 130 7.93 -4.21 18.61
C ILE A 130 8.85 -5.25 17.91
N GLY A 131 9.39 -4.87 16.76
CA GLY A 131 10.28 -5.72 15.96
C GLY A 131 9.58 -6.83 15.16
N GLN A 132 8.28 -7.05 15.37
CA GLN A 132 7.48 -8.01 14.59
C GLN A 132 7.09 -7.45 13.22
N VAL A 133 6.71 -8.34 12.31
CA VAL A 133 6.22 -7.99 10.98
C VAL A 133 4.69 -8.05 10.97
N LEU A 134 4.06 -6.89 10.87
CA LEU A 134 2.63 -6.76 10.63
C LEU A 134 2.33 -7.05 9.17
N ARG A 135 1.48 -8.04 8.93
CA ARG A 135 1.00 -8.42 7.60
C ARG A 135 -0.37 -7.80 7.38
N VAL A 136 -0.46 -6.80 6.52
CA VAL A 136 -1.68 -6.02 6.24
C VAL A 136 -2.17 -6.36 4.84
N PRO A 137 -3.29 -7.08 4.69
CA PRO A 137 -4.01 -7.13 3.43
C PRO A 137 -4.44 -5.72 3.02
N PHE A 138 -4.26 -5.39 1.76
CA PHE A 138 -4.69 -4.11 1.21
C PHE A 138 -5.10 -4.25 -0.24
N LEU A 139 -5.92 -3.32 -0.71
CA LEU A 139 -6.42 -3.26 -2.07
C LEU A 139 -5.99 -1.94 -2.68
N VAL A 140 -5.38 -2.01 -3.86
CA VAL A 140 -5.03 -0.82 -4.64
C VAL A 140 -5.94 -0.74 -5.85
N HIS A 141 -6.49 0.44 -6.09
CA HIS A 141 -7.33 0.78 -7.23
C HIS A 141 -6.59 1.78 -8.12
N PHE A 142 -6.28 1.36 -9.35
CA PHE A 142 -5.73 2.23 -10.38
C PHE A 142 -6.86 2.57 -11.36
N ARG A 143 -7.45 3.77 -11.25
CA ARG A 143 -8.45 4.24 -12.21
C ARG A 143 -7.75 4.98 -13.34
N TYR A 144 -8.08 4.63 -14.58
CA TYR A 144 -7.51 5.20 -15.79
C TYR A 144 -8.54 6.10 -16.47
N ASN A 145 -8.09 7.27 -16.92
CA ASN A 145 -8.89 8.17 -17.76
C ASN A 145 -8.86 7.75 -19.24
N GLU A 146 -9.58 8.49 -20.08
CA GLU A 146 -9.65 8.26 -21.54
C GLU A 146 -8.29 8.32 -22.25
N SER A 147 -7.30 9.00 -21.66
CA SER A 147 -5.93 9.08 -22.18
C SER A 147 -5.04 7.91 -21.73
N GLY A 148 -5.57 6.96 -20.96
CA GLY A 148 -4.84 5.78 -20.49
C GLY A 148 -3.84 6.05 -19.37
N VAL A 149 -3.94 7.19 -18.68
CA VAL A 149 -3.14 7.51 -17.49
C VAL A 149 -4.00 7.44 -16.22
N ILE A 150 -3.36 7.23 -15.07
CA ILE A 150 -4.03 7.06 -13.78
C ILE A 150 -4.50 8.42 -13.27
N ASP A 151 -5.81 8.63 -13.21
CA ASP A 151 -6.43 9.88 -12.75
C ASP A 151 -6.93 9.79 -11.29
N THR A 152 -7.10 8.58 -10.77
CA THR A 152 -7.36 8.33 -9.36
C THR A 152 -6.65 7.07 -8.91
N PHE A 153 -5.99 7.21 -7.77
CA PHE A 153 -5.25 6.16 -7.11
C PHE A 153 -5.82 6.03 -5.71
N ASN A 154 -6.45 4.89 -5.40
CA ASN A 154 -7.05 4.67 -4.08
C ASN A 154 -6.49 3.41 -3.45
N THR A 155 -6.46 3.40 -2.13
CA THR A 155 -6.01 2.28 -1.32
C THR A 155 -7.02 2.01 -0.23
N GLU A 156 -7.14 0.74 0.17
CA GLU A 156 -7.97 0.28 1.29
C GLU A 156 -7.17 -0.79 2.04
N VAL A 157 -7.17 -0.76 3.37
CA VAL A 157 -6.41 -1.69 4.22
C VAL A 157 -7.29 -2.39 5.23
N ASP A 158 -6.90 -3.61 5.60
CA ASP A 158 -7.41 -4.32 6.76
C ASP A 158 -6.28 -4.51 7.77
N VAL A 159 -6.04 -3.47 8.56
CA VAL A 159 -4.98 -3.46 9.57
C VAL A 159 -5.36 -4.34 10.77
N ILE A 160 -6.65 -4.34 11.14
CA ILE A 160 -7.19 -5.10 12.28
C ILE A 160 -6.88 -6.60 12.11
N SER A 161 -7.11 -7.20 10.94
CA SER A 161 -6.81 -8.62 10.76
C SER A 161 -5.31 -8.95 10.86
N GLY A 162 -4.45 -7.98 10.55
CA GLY A 162 -3.01 -8.06 10.80
C GLY A 162 -2.69 -8.12 12.29
N PHE A 163 -3.31 -7.25 13.09
CA PHE A 163 -3.12 -7.22 14.54
C PHE A 163 -3.70 -8.44 15.25
N VAL A 164 -4.89 -8.91 14.85
CA VAL A 164 -5.48 -10.15 15.40
C VAL A 164 -4.50 -11.32 15.28
N LYS A 165 -3.84 -11.45 14.13
CA LYS A 165 -2.83 -12.50 13.88
C LYS A 165 -1.58 -12.34 14.73
N LEU A 166 -1.09 -11.11 14.94
CA LEU A 166 0.11 -10.86 15.75
C LEU A 166 -0.15 -11.00 17.25
N LEU A 167 -1.29 -10.50 17.72
CA LEU A 167 -1.60 -10.40 19.16
C LEU A 167 -2.26 -11.67 19.69
N GLY A 168 -2.95 -12.41 18.82
CA GLY A 168 -3.74 -13.60 19.17
C GLY A 168 -5.00 -13.25 19.97
N SER A 169 -5.47 -12.00 19.89
CA SER A 169 -6.62 -11.47 20.62
C SER A 169 -7.33 -10.42 19.77
N THR A 170 -8.65 -10.53 19.68
CA THR A 170 -9.48 -9.54 18.95
C THR A 170 -9.58 -8.25 19.74
N ASP A 171 -9.81 -8.34 21.06
CA ASP A 171 -9.87 -7.19 21.96
C ASP A 171 -8.57 -6.37 21.94
N ASP A 172 -7.40 -7.04 21.95
CA ASP A 172 -6.12 -6.34 21.85
C ASP A 172 -5.95 -5.67 20.48
N ALA A 173 -6.43 -6.29 19.40
CA ALA A 173 -6.32 -5.75 18.05
C ALA A 173 -7.24 -4.54 17.84
N GLU A 174 -8.46 -4.59 18.39
CA GLU A 174 -9.39 -3.48 18.42
C GLU A 174 -8.81 -2.31 19.23
N PHE A 175 -8.31 -2.59 20.44
CA PHE A 175 -7.64 -1.58 21.28
C PHE A 175 -6.45 -0.91 20.59
N VAL A 176 -5.61 -1.66 19.87
CA VAL A 176 -4.47 -1.09 19.13
C VAL A 176 -4.94 -0.25 17.94
N SER A 177 -6.00 -0.67 17.26
CA SER A 177 -6.50 0.02 16.07
C SER A 177 -7.31 1.28 16.42
N ASP A 178 -7.98 1.28 17.58
CA ASP A 178 -8.69 2.44 18.09
C ASP A 178 -7.72 3.58 18.40
N GLY A 179 -8.04 4.79 17.92
CA GLY A 179 -7.19 5.97 18.12
C GLY A 179 -5.80 5.92 17.46
N CYS A 180 -5.53 4.95 16.58
CA CYS A 180 -4.28 4.92 15.82
C CYS A 180 -4.26 5.94 14.69
N HIS A 181 -3.07 6.31 14.23
CA HIS A 181 -2.89 7.26 13.14
C HIS A 181 -2.59 6.57 11.80
N PHE A 182 -3.15 5.38 11.63
CA PHE A 182 -3.08 4.59 10.40
C PHE A 182 -4.51 4.38 9.92
N ARG A 183 -4.89 5.07 8.85
CA ARG A 183 -6.27 5.08 8.34
C ARG A 183 -6.58 3.90 7.43
N ASP A 184 -7.88 3.66 7.25
CA ASP A 184 -8.44 2.60 6.41
C ASP A 184 -8.09 2.73 4.93
N ASP A 185 -7.65 3.89 4.46
CA ASP A 185 -7.14 4.10 3.11
C ASP A 185 -5.61 4.00 3.01
N ALA A 186 -4.96 3.43 4.02
CA ALA A 186 -3.50 3.32 4.16
C ALA A 186 -2.75 4.62 4.42
N GLU A 187 -3.45 5.73 4.71
CA GLU A 187 -2.81 6.99 5.04
C GLU A 187 -2.20 6.92 6.44
N LEU A 188 -0.92 7.26 6.53
CA LEU A 188 -0.23 7.53 7.79
C LEU A 188 -0.38 9.02 8.10
N GLU A 189 -1.09 9.32 9.18
CA GLU A 189 -1.30 10.68 9.66
C GLU A 189 -0.28 11.00 10.76
N ILE A 190 0.52 12.03 10.56
CA ILE A 190 1.34 12.58 11.64
C ILE A 190 0.60 13.79 12.16
N LEU A 191 0.13 13.70 13.41
CA LEU A 191 -0.40 14.86 14.11
C LEU A 191 0.77 15.84 14.35
N PRO A 192 0.56 17.15 14.09
CA PRO A 192 1.57 18.18 14.28
C PRO A 192 2.03 18.32 15.74
#